data_AF-A0A9Q3BYZ6-F1
#
_entry.id   AF-A0A9Q3BYZ6-F1
#
_cell.length_a   1.000
_cell.length_b   1.000
_cell.length_c   1.000
_cell.angle_alpha   90.00
_cell.angle_beta   90.00
_cell.angle_gamma   90.00
#
_symmetry.space_group_name_H-M   'P 1'
#
loop_
_entity.id
_entity.type
_entity.pdbx_description
1 polymer ?
#
loop_
_entity_poly.entity_id
_entity_poly.type
_entity_poly.pdbx_seq_one_letter_code
_entity_poly.pdbx_strand_id
1 'polypeptide(L)'
;MNYQQIIEKDEIQASKLFAVKLDSFSNLIDSIQKELWRVFQYRIILQDLGKGRSFQDYSLDSSSKLLLLKDWVVVPNDPKIQLCILQMQNDSPLAGHPAQVKTLKLVKQDVHWSGMTQFINNYVSSCQQCSRKKNIHHKKLGLLKPLPIPKSPWICLSMDFITQFPMSNSFDSILVIVDRFSKMEVFIPKMPSITSLNLAHLFIKNIFSKHGLPSIIVIDRVSLFGPILISSSISQEIFQLLTTQKLMDRKREGKSNTRTVPQDVCQLSSR
;
A
#
# COMPACT_ATOMS: atom_id res chain seq x y z
N MET A 1 41.22 -34.63 9.93
CA MET A 1 39.85 -34.81 10.45
C MET A 1 39.05 -33.57 10.08
N ASN A 2 37.97 -33.73 9.32
CA ASN A 2 37.27 -32.64 8.65
C ASN A 2 36.25 -31.97 9.59
N TYR A 3 36.37 -30.65 9.79
CA TYR A 3 35.50 -29.83 10.66
C TYR A 3 34.01 -29.89 10.27
N GLN A 4 33.69 -30.28 9.03
CA GLN A 4 32.30 -30.43 8.57
C GLN A 4 31.58 -31.64 9.17
N GLN A 5 32.28 -32.67 9.65
CA GLN A 5 31.65 -33.89 10.16
C GLN A 5 31.20 -33.78 11.63
N ILE A 6 31.70 -32.80 12.38
CA ILE A 6 31.28 -32.55 13.78
C ILE A 6 29.94 -31.78 13.82
N ILE A 7 29.60 -31.06 12.74
CA ILE A 7 28.38 -30.24 12.62
C ILE A 7 27.13 -31.11 12.32
N GLU A 8 27.29 -32.30 11.76
CA GLU A 8 26.17 -32.99 11.11
C GLU A 8 25.25 -33.84 12.00
N LYS A 9 25.55 -34.05 13.30
CA LYS A 9 24.69 -34.93 14.13
C LYS A 9 24.16 -34.36 15.45
N ASP A 10 24.81 -33.36 16.02
CA ASP A 10 24.38 -32.77 17.31
C ASP A 10 23.85 -31.32 17.21
N GLU A 11 23.92 -30.66 16.04
CA GLU A 11 23.52 -29.25 15.89
C GLU A 11 22.06 -29.00 15.45
N ILE A 12 21.30 -30.03 15.07
CA ILE A 12 19.97 -29.84 14.45
C ILE A 12 18.86 -29.48 15.47
N GLN A 13 19.13 -29.53 16.78
CA GLN A 13 18.15 -29.12 17.81
C GLN A 13 18.45 -27.79 18.50
N ALA A 14 19.67 -27.27 18.41
CA ALA A 14 20.01 -25.94 18.92
C ALA A 14 19.45 -24.80 18.04
N SER A 15 19.15 -25.08 16.77
CA SER A 15 18.60 -24.10 15.83
C SER A 15 17.12 -23.78 16.01
N LYS A 16 16.37 -24.56 16.80
CA LYS A 16 14.90 -24.41 16.95
C LYS A 16 14.47 -23.37 17.99
N LEU A 17 15.40 -22.65 18.60
CA LEU A 17 15.08 -21.59 19.56
C LEU A 17 16.26 -20.60 19.61
N PHE A 18 16.46 -19.86 18.52
CA PHE A 18 17.23 -18.61 18.41
C PHE A 18 18.59 -18.45 19.10
N ALA A 19 19.63 -18.40 18.27
CA ALA A 19 20.96 -17.89 18.61
C ALA A 19 20.99 -16.37 18.83
N VAL A 20 20.36 -15.83 19.89
CA VAL A 20 20.77 -14.54 20.52
C VAL A 20 20.30 -14.53 21.99
N LYS A 21 21.28 -14.36 22.91
CA LYS A 21 21.20 -14.24 24.39
C LYS A 21 20.87 -15.54 25.16
N LEU A 22 21.93 -16.32 25.39
CA LEU A 22 21.96 -17.58 26.15
C LEU A 22 21.44 -17.45 27.61
N ASP A 23 21.52 -16.27 28.24
CA ASP A 23 21.11 -16.11 29.66
C ASP A 23 19.60 -15.87 29.87
N SER A 24 18.91 -15.28 28.89
CA SER A 24 17.44 -15.12 28.94
C SER A 24 16.70 -16.37 28.52
N PHE A 25 17.42 -17.27 27.85
CA PHE A 25 16.88 -18.44 27.18
C PHE A 25 16.60 -19.60 28.14
N SER A 26 17.52 -19.89 29.06
CA SER A 26 17.33 -20.92 30.09
C SER A 26 16.11 -20.64 30.98
N ASN A 27 16.00 -19.39 31.45
CA ASN A 27 14.86 -18.93 32.25
C ASN A 27 13.52 -19.05 31.51
N LEU A 28 13.52 -18.86 30.18
CA LEU A 28 12.33 -18.99 29.35
C LEU A 28 11.90 -20.45 29.19
N ILE A 29 12.85 -21.37 28.97
CA ILE A 29 12.58 -22.81 28.90
C ILE A 29 11.96 -23.29 30.21
N ASP A 30 12.58 -22.96 31.34
CA ASP A 30 12.08 -23.34 32.66
C ASP A 30 10.67 -22.80 32.91
N SER A 31 10.41 -21.56 32.49
CA SER A 31 9.08 -20.93 32.59
C SER A 31 8.05 -21.64 31.72
N ILE A 32 8.40 -21.99 30.47
CA ILE A 32 7.53 -22.74 29.55
C ILE A 32 7.20 -24.10 30.16
N GLN A 33 8.20 -24.86 30.58
CA GLN A 33 8.01 -26.18 31.18
C GLN A 33 7.10 -26.08 32.40
N LYS A 34 7.41 -25.17 33.33
CA LYS A 34 6.62 -24.97 34.55
C LYS A 34 5.16 -24.65 34.27
N GLU A 35 4.87 -23.76 33.31
CA GLU A 35 3.51 -23.41 32.96
C GLU A 35 2.79 -24.53 32.19
N LEU A 36 3.48 -25.28 31.34
CA LEU A 36 2.88 -26.47 30.70
C LEU A 36 2.45 -27.52 31.73
N TRP A 37 3.24 -27.75 32.78
CA TRP A 37 2.87 -28.66 33.88
C TRP A 37 1.67 -28.18 34.71
N ARG A 38 1.34 -26.89 34.69
CA ARG A 38 0.17 -26.32 35.39
C ARG A 38 -1.12 -26.53 34.60
N VAL A 39 -1.05 -26.51 33.28
CA VAL A 39 -2.22 -26.69 32.40
C VAL A 39 -2.61 -28.16 32.37
N PHE A 40 -3.85 -28.46 32.76
CA PHE A 40 -4.35 -29.84 32.88
C PHE A 40 -4.12 -30.67 31.60
N GLN A 41 -4.46 -30.12 30.43
CA GLN A 41 -4.31 -30.81 29.15
C GLN A 41 -2.86 -31.23 28.88
N TYR A 42 -1.91 -30.29 29.00
CA TYR A 42 -0.50 -30.57 28.73
C TYR A 42 0.12 -31.47 29.80
N ARG A 43 -0.31 -31.35 31.06
CA ARG A 43 0.15 -32.23 32.14
C ARG A 43 -0.13 -33.70 31.88
N ILE A 44 -1.33 -34.03 31.38
CA ILE A 44 -1.70 -35.41 31.04
C ILE A 44 -0.78 -35.92 29.91
N ILE A 45 -0.59 -35.12 28.86
CA ILE A 45 0.28 -35.45 27.73
C ILE A 45 1.72 -35.69 28.20
N LEU A 46 2.27 -34.80 29.02
CA LEU A 46 3.62 -34.91 29.56
C LEU A 46 3.80 -36.16 30.43
N GLN A 47 2.79 -36.54 31.22
CA GLN A 47 2.82 -37.75 32.04
C GLN A 47 2.80 -39.03 31.21
N ASP A 48 1.99 -39.08 30.14
CA ASP A 48 1.93 -40.24 29.25
C ASP A 48 3.22 -40.38 28.43
N LEU A 49 3.75 -39.27 27.88
CA LEU A 49 5.04 -39.26 27.19
C LEU A 49 6.19 -39.70 28.11
N GLY A 50 6.18 -39.28 29.39
CA GLY A 50 7.16 -39.70 30.39
C GLY A 50 7.12 -41.21 30.72
N LYS A 51 5.98 -41.87 30.48
CA LYS A 51 5.81 -43.33 30.61
C LYS A 51 6.13 -44.09 29.32
N GLY A 52 6.63 -43.42 28.29
CA GLY A 52 6.94 -44.00 26.99
C GLY A 52 5.70 -44.26 26.11
N ARG A 53 4.54 -43.68 26.43
CA ARG A 53 3.35 -43.78 25.58
C ARG A 53 3.39 -42.68 24.52
N SER A 54 3.04 -43.02 23.28
CA SER A 54 2.86 -42.03 22.21
C SER A 54 1.51 -41.31 22.34
N PHE A 55 1.47 -39.99 22.10
CA PHE A 55 0.23 -39.22 22.12
C PHE A 55 0.10 -38.35 20.86
N GLN A 56 -0.71 -38.78 19.89
CA GLN A 56 -1.00 -38.04 18.64
C GLN A 56 0.30 -37.49 17.98
N ASP A 57 0.29 -36.21 17.63
CA ASP A 57 1.40 -35.47 17.03
C ASP A 57 2.36 -34.86 18.09
N TYR A 58 2.20 -35.21 19.38
CA TYR A 58 3.04 -34.65 20.44
C TYR A 58 4.28 -35.50 20.70
N SER A 59 5.41 -34.82 20.93
CA SER A 59 6.68 -35.44 21.31
C SER A 59 7.42 -34.59 22.33
N LEU A 60 8.45 -35.17 22.97
CA LEU A 60 9.35 -34.44 23.85
C LEU A 60 10.68 -34.24 23.16
N ASP A 61 11.19 -33.03 23.22
CA ASP A 61 12.54 -32.75 22.77
C ASP A 61 13.57 -33.50 23.62
N SER A 62 14.55 -34.14 22.97
CA SER A 62 15.51 -35.00 23.68
C SER A 62 16.41 -34.20 24.60
N SER A 63 16.83 -33.02 24.16
CA SER A 63 17.78 -32.14 24.85
C SER A 63 17.10 -31.23 25.88
N SER A 64 16.13 -30.44 25.43
CA SER A 64 15.49 -29.37 26.22
C SER A 64 14.27 -29.85 27.00
N LYS A 65 13.81 -31.09 26.78
CA LYS A 65 12.57 -31.65 27.38
C LYS A 65 11.33 -30.78 27.16
N LEU A 66 11.33 -29.93 26.13
CA LEU A 66 10.18 -29.15 25.73
C LEU A 66 9.14 -30.02 25.04
N LEU A 67 7.86 -29.69 25.25
CA LEU A 67 6.76 -30.33 24.53
C LEU A 67 6.71 -29.79 23.11
N LEU A 68 6.73 -30.69 22.14
CA LEU A 68 6.60 -30.38 20.72
C LEU A 68 5.24 -30.85 20.21
N LEU A 69 4.64 -30.09 19.30
CA LEU A 69 3.53 -30.50 18.45
C LEU A 69 4.04 -30.55 17.02
N LYS A 70 4.18 -31.77 16.48
CA LYS A 70 4.96 -32.07 15.28
C LYS A 70 6.41 -31.62 15.47
N ASP A 71 6.72 -30.43 14.97
CA ASP A 71 8.04 -29.81 15.03
C ASP A 71 8.09 -28.50 15.81
N TRP A 72 6.94 -27.99 16.25
CA TRP A 72 6.82 -26.71 16.94
C TRP A 72 6.83 -26.87 18.45
N VAL A 73 7.61 -26.03 19.12
CA VAL A 73 7.55 -25.91 20.58
C VAL A 73 6.18 -25.39 21.00
N VAL A 74 5.51 -26.13 21.87
CA VAL A 74 4.22 -25.76 22.43
C VAL A 74 4.43 -24.70 23.50
N VAL A 75 3.87 -23.51 23.27
CA VAL A 75 3.93 -22.41 24.22
C VAL A 75 2.60 -22.34 24.96
N PRO A 76 2.60 -22.32 26.31
CA PRO A 76 1.37 -22.19 27.09
C PRO A 76 0.70 -20.84 26.82
N ASN A 77 -0.59 -20.75 27.13
CA ASN A 77 -1.34 -19.50 26.91
C ASN A 77 -1.08 -18.46 28.02
N ASP A 78 0.21 -18.19 28.29
CA ASP A 78 0.69 -17.20 29.24
C ASP A 78 1.19 -15.94 28.48
N PRO A 79 0.56 -14.77 28.67
CA PRO A 79 0.94 -13.54 28.00
C PRO A 79 2.39 -13.11 28.25
N LYS A 80 2.98 -13.41 29.40
CA LYS A 80 4.36 -13.02 29.74
C LYS A 80 5.36 -13.81 28.91
N ILE A 81 5.14 -15.12 28.79
CA ILE A 81 5.98 -16.01 27.97
C ILE A 81 5.87 -15.62 26.49
N GLN A 82 4.64 -15.42 26.00
CA GLN A 82 4.40 -15.00 24.62
C GLN A 82 5.03 -13.64 24.31
N LEU A 83 4.92 -12.68 25.24
CA LEU A 83 5.55 -11.36 25.09
C LEU A 83 7.07 -11.47 25.06
N CYS A 84 7.67 -12.29 25.93
CA CYS A 84 9.12 -12.50 25.96
C CYS A 84 9.62 -13.04 24.61
N ILE A 85 8.94 -14.06 24.05
CA ILE A 85 9.25 -14.60 22.73
C ILE A 85 9.18 -13.51 21.66
N LEU A 86 8.13 -12.68 21.66
CA LEU A 86 7.98 -11.62 20.66
C LEU A 86 9.01 -10.51 20.79
N GLN A 87 9.38 -10.13 22.01
CA GLN A 87 10.45 -9.15 22.25
C GLN A 87 11.80 -9.66 21.73
N MET A 88 12.12 -10.93 21.97
CA MET A 88 13.33 -11.54 21.42
C MET A 88 13.34 -11.53 19.88
N GLN A 89 12.19 -11.80 19.26
CA GLN A 89 12.06 -11.89 17.81
C GLN A 89 11.98 -10.55 17.09
N ASN A 90 11.35 -9.56 17.69
CA ASN A 90 10.97 -8.32 17.01
C ASN A 90 11.83 -7.14 17.43
N ASP A 91 12.20 -7.07 18.72
CA ASP A 91 12.90 -5.92 19.31
C ASP A 91 14.42 -6.11 19.34
N SER A 92 14.92 -7.26 18.85
CA SER A 92 16.35 -7.44 18.61
C SER A 92 16.84 -6.40 17.59
N PRO A 93 18.00 -5.74 17.83
CA PRO A 93 18.58 -4.79 16.88
C PRO A 93 18.75 -5.35 15.46
N LEU A 94 18.95 -6.67 15.34
CA LEU A 94 19.12 -7.38 14.07
C LEU A 94 17.80 -7.77 13.40
N ALA A 95 16.68 -7.83 14.14
CA ALA A 95 15.39 -8.28 13.61
C ALA A 95 14.75 -7.25 12.66
N GLY A 96 15.04 -5.97 12.88
CA GLY A 96 14.61 -4.89 11.99
C GLY A 96 13.12 -4.52 12.10
N HIS A 97 12.41 -4.93 13.16
CA HIS A 97 10.99 -4.64 13.40
C HIS A 97 10.07 -5.02 12.22
N PRO A 98 9.96 -6.33 11.91
CA PRO A 98 9.16 -6.81 10.78
C PRO A 98 7.67 -6.46 10.90
N ALA A 99 7.00 -6.41 9.75
CA ALA A 99 5.54 -6.24 9.69
C ALA A 99 4.82 -7.52 10.17
N GLN A 100 3.56 -7.36 10.61
CA GLN A 100 2.71 -8.42 11.20
C GLN A 100 2.81 -9.78 10.50
N VAL A 101 2.67 -9.82 9.18
CA VAL A 101 2.73 -11.06 8.38
C VAL A 101 4.11 -11.72 8.46
N LYS A 102 5.17 -10.92 8.39
CA LYS A 102 6.55 -11.42 8.48
C LYS A 102 6.87 -11.88 9.90
N THR A 103 6.45 -11.15 10.92
CA THR A 103 6.61 -11.55 12.33
C THR A 103 5.89 -12.87 12.60
N LEU A 104 4.64 -13.03 12.16
CA LEU A 104 3.89 -14.27 12.30
C LEU A 104 4.62 -15.44 11.63
N LYS A 105 5.13 -15.24 10.41
CA LYS A 105 5.87 -16.28 9.68
C LYS A 105 7.14 -16.71 10.42
N LEU A 106 7.91 -15.75 10.93
CA LEU A 106 9.16 -16.02 11.66
C LEU A 106 8.87 -16.79 12.96
N VAL A 107 7.92 -16.30 13.77
CA VAL A 107 7.63 -16.92 15.06
C VAL A 107 7.03 -18.32 14.87
N LYS A 108 6.18 -18.52 13.85
CA LYS A 108 5.53 -19.82 13.56
C LYS A 108 6.48 -20.86 12.97
N GLN A 109 7.73 -20.53 12.67
CA GLN A 109 8.72 -21.53 12.28
C GLN A 109 9.06 -22.46 13.44
N ASP A 110 9.11 -21.91 14.65
CA ASP A 110 9.69 -22.61 15.80
C ASP A 110 8.69 -22.90 16.92
N VAL A 111 7.67 -22.05 17.09
CA VAL A 111 6.74 -22.12 18.23
C VAL A 111 5.28 -22.06 17.80
N HIS A 112 4.41 -22.64 18.63
CA HIS A 112 2.97 -22.61 18.44
C HIS A 112 2.21 -22.39 19.75
N TRP A 113 1.18 -21.54 19.72
CA TRP A 113 0.17 -21.42 20.77
C TRP A 113 -1.20 -21.02 20.20
N SER A 114 -2.25 -21.25 20.98
CA SER A 114 -3.61 -20.84 20.62
C SER A 114 -3.76 -19.32 20.64
N GLY A 115 -4.34 -18.73 19.60
CA GLY A 115 -4.52 -17.27 19.51
C GLY A 115 -3.28 -16.48 19.05
N MET A 116 -2.21 -17.17 18.65
CA MET A 116 -0.93 -16.57 18.21
C MET A 116 -1.08 -15.43 17.21
N THR A 117 -1.86 -15.60 16.15
CA THR A 117 -2.05 -14.57 15.12
C THR A 117 -2.59 -13.26 15.71
N GLN A 118 -3.60 -13.34 16.57
CA GLN A 118 -4.20 -12.15 17.19
C GLN A 118 -3.22 -11.49 18.16
N PHE A 119 -2.51 -12.27 18.97
CA PHE A 119 -1.53 -11.77 19.92
C PHE A 119 -0.38 -11.04 19.20
N ILE A 120 0.18 -11.64 18.14
CA ILE A 120 1.24 -11.04 17.32
C ILE A 120 0.75 -9.76 16.64
N ASN A 121 -0.45 -9.78 16.07
CA ASN A 121 -1.00 -8.60 15.40
C ASN A 121 -1.13 -7.42 16.37
N ASN A 122 -1.64 -7.67 17.58
CA ASN A 122 -1.78 -6.67 18.63
C ASN A 122 -0.41 -6.13 19.05
N TYR A 123 0.57 -6.99 19.30
CA TYR A 123 1.93 -6.61 19.69
C TYR A 123 2.63 -5.76 18.62
N VAL A 124 2.61 -6.19 17.36
CA VAL A 124 3.24 -5.42 16.27
C VAL A 124 2.52 -4.09 16.03
N SER A 125 1.19 -4.03 16.26
CA SER A 125 0.42 -2.79 16.13
C SER A 125 0.72 -1.77 17.23
N SER A 126 1.05 -2.23 18.44
CA SER A 126 1.44 -1.35 19.55
C SER A 126 2.92 -0.95 19.52
N CYS A 127 3.75 -1.63 18.73
CA CYS A 127 5.16 -1.28 18.56
C CYS A 127 5.34 0.03 17.77
N GLN A 128 5.88 1.06 18.43
CA GLN A 128 6.13 2.37 17.80
C GLN A 128 7.10 2.29 16.62
N GLN A 129 8.12 1.43 16.69
CA GLN A 129 9.10 1.27 15.62
C GLN A 129 8.48 0.63 14.37
N CYS A 130 7.67 -0.42 14.55
CA CYS A 130 6.89 -1.03 13.46
C CYS A 130 5.93 -0.02 12.82
N SER A 131 5.24 0.78 13.65
CA SER A 131 4.30 1.80 13.18
C SER A 131 4.99 2.90 12.34
N ARG A 132 6.15 3.40 12.78
CA ARG A 132 6.94 4.40 12.04
C ARG A 132 7.46 3.90 10.69
N LYS A 133 7.85 2.62 10.60
CA LYS A 133 8.30 1.98 9.36
C LYS A 133 7.16 1.60 8.41
N LYS A 134 5.91 1.62 8.88
CA LYS A 134 4.75 1.27 8.07
C LYS A 134 4.49 2.39 7.05
N ASN A 135 4.99 2.21 5.83
CA ASN A 135 4.61 3.05 4.71
C ASN A 135 3.11 2.88 4.43
N ILE A 136 2.31 3.86 4.83
CA ILE A 136 0.91 3.95 4.40
C ILE A 136 0.96 4.34 2.92
N HIS A 137 0.97 3.34 2.03
CA HIS A 137 1.14 3.57 0.60
C HIS A 137 -0.01 4.38 -0.03
N HIS A 138 -1.14 4.56 0.66
CA HIS A 138 -2.26 5.34 0.16
C HIS A 138 -2.97 6.10 1.29
N LYS A 139 -3.05 7.43 1.21
CA LYS A 139 -4.23 8.14 1.74
C LYS A 139 -5.45 7.50 1.08
N LYS A 140 -6.56 7.31 1.81
CA LYS A 140 -7.84 6.94 1.19
C LYS A 140 -8.04 7.85 -0.02
N LEU A 141 -8.06 7.27 -1.22
CA LEU A 141 -8.39 8.01 -2.42
C LEU A 141 -9.75 8.66 -2.14
N GLY A 142 -9.79 9.99 -2.15
CA GLY A 142 -11.07 10.69 -2.03
C GLY A 142 -12.00 10.15 -3.10
N LEU A 143 -13.28 9.95 -2.77
CA LEU A 143 -14.27 9.53 -3.76
C LEU A 143 -14.19 10.50 -4.94
N LEU A 144 -13.88 9.96 -6.13
CA LEU A 144 -13.92 10.74 -7.36
C LEU A 144 -15.36 11.23 -7.51
N LYS A 145 -15.56 12.55 -7.52
CA LYS A 145 -16.87 13.13 -7.85
C LYS A 145 -16.89 13.29 -9.36
N PRO A 146 -17.57 12.40 -10.11
CA PRO A 146 -17.66 12.57 -11.55
C PRO A 146 -18.38 13.89 -11.85
N LEU A 147 -17.84 14.62 -12.82
CA LEU A 147 -18.53 15.78 -13.37
C LEU A 147 -19.87 15.33 -13.98
N PRO A 148 -20.93 16.16 -13.90
CA PRO A 148 -22.22 15.81 -14.49
C PRO A 148 -22.06 15.51 -15.98
N ILE A 149 -22.87 14.55 -16.46
CA ILE A 149 -22.93 14.17 -17.87
C ILE A 149 -23.68 15.29 -18.61
N PRO A 150 -23.10 15.89 -19.67
CA PRO A 150 -23.78 16.93 -20.44
C PRO A 150 -25.03 16.38 -21.14
N LYS A 151 -26.05 17.23 -21.33
CA LYS A 151 -27.33 16.84 -21.94
C LYS A 151 -27.40 17.04 -23.46
N SER A 152 -26.55 17.89 -24.01
CA SER A 152 -26.45 18.13 -25.45
C SER A 152 -25.07 18.65 -25.83
N PRO A 153 -24.71 18.64 -27.13
CA PRO A 153 -23.46 19.21 -27.62
C PRO A 153 -23.28 20.66 -27.18
N TRP A 154 -22.03 21.06 -26.96
CA TRP A 154 -21.59 22.45 -26.73
C TRP A 154 -22.10 23.14 -25.46
N ILE A 155 -22.89 22.46 -24.63
CA ILE A 155 -23.33 23.01 -23.33
C ILE A 155 -22.23 22.91 -22.27
N CYS A 156 -21.36 21.89 -22.35
CA CYS A 156 -20.33 21.66 -21.35
C CYS A 156 -18.97 21.41 -22.02
N LEU A 157 -18.05 22.36 -21.85
CA LEU A 157 -16.72 22.33 -22.44
C LEU A 157 -15.66 22.00 -21.39
N SER A 158 -14.60 21.35 -21.83
CA SER A 158 -13.33 21.23 -21.10
C SER A 158 -12.28 22.04 -21.84
N MET A 159 -11.49 22.83 -21.11
CA MET A 159 -10.41 23.65 -21.68
C MET A 159 -9.08 23.30 -21.03
N ASP A 160 -8.05 23.11 -21.84
CA ASP A 160 -6.69 22.83 -21.39
C ASP A 160 -5.64 23.44 -22.34
N PHE A 161 -4.40 23.57 -21.88
CA PHE A 161 -3.26 23.95 -22.69
C PHE A 161 -2.26 22.81 -22.79
N ILE A 162 -1.94 22.42 -24.01
CA ILE A 162 -0.72 21.66 -24.27
C ILE A 162 0.39 22.69 -24.45
N THR A 163 1.36 22.66 -23.54
CA THR A 163 2.47 23.63 -23.48
C THR A 163 3.81 22.96 -23.74
N GLN A 164 4.90 23.74 -23.77
CA GLN A 164 6.27 23.26 -23.92
C GLN A 164 6.57 22.70 -25.32
N PHE A 165 5.91 23.20 -26.36
CA PHE A 165 6.34 22.95 -27.72
C PHE A 165 7.54 23.83 -28.10
N PRO A 166 8.41 23.37 -29.02
CA PRO A 166 9.35 24.27 -29.66
C PRO A 166 8.61 25.38 -30.41
N MET A 167 9.19 26.59 -30.42
CA MET A 167 8.58 27.75 -31.07
C MET A 167 8.35 27.45 -32.56
N SER A 168 7.11 27.58 -33.03
CA SER A 168 6.74 27.42 -34.43
C SER A 168 5.80 28.55 -34.82
N ASN A 169 6.19 29.35 -35.82
CA ASN A 169 5.41 30.51 -36.29
C ASN A 169 4.95 31.44 -35.14
N SER A 170 5.81 31.66 -34.14
CA SER A 170 5.55 32.46 -32.93
C SER A 170 4.58 31.85 -31.90
N PHE A 171 4.22 30.57 -32.06
CA PHE A 171 3.39 29.82 -31.11
C PHE A 171 4.22 28.76 -30.37
N ASP A 172 3.94 28.57 -29.08
CA ASP A 172 4.65 27.62 -28.19
C ASP A 172 3.70 26.64 -27.46
N SER A 173 2.40 26.80 -27.69
CA SER A 173 1.36 26.08 -26.99
C SER A 173 0.07 26.05 -27.79
N ILE A 174 -0.79 25.09 -27.46
CA ILE A 174 -2.07 24.86 -28.13
C ILE A 174 -3.16 24.90 -27.06
N LEU A 175 -4.14 25.77 -27.24
CA LEU A 175 -5.39 25.75 -26.50
C LEU A 175 -6.28 24.64 -27.07
N VAL A 176 -6.64 23.69 -26.22
CA VAL A 176 -7.53 22.58 -26.53
C VAL A 176 -8.87 22.83 -25.87
N ILE A 177 -9.92 22.82 -26.67
CA ILE A 177 -11.31 22.97 -26.20
C ILE A 177 -12.08 21.73 -26.63
N VAL A 178 -12.60 20.98 -25.68
CA VAL A 178 -13.30 19.72 -25.93
C VAL A 178 -14.75 19.85 -25.49
N ASP A 179 -15.68 19.56 -26.40
CA ASP A 179 -17.08 19.34 -26.04
C ASP A 179 -17.22 18.00 -25.30
N ARG A 180 -17.64 18.05 -24.03
CA ARG A 180 -17.72 16.85 -23.19
C ARG A 180 -18.82 15.88 -23.65
N PHE A 181 -19.81 16.34 -24.42
CA PHE A 181 -20.87 15.52 -24.98
C PHE A 181 -20.41 14.77 -26.24
N SER A 182 -20.11 15.50 -27.32
CA SER A 182 -19.77 14.91 -28.63
C SER A 182 -18.35 14.39 -28.72
N LYS A 183 -17.47 14.77 -27.78
CA LYS A 183 -16.00 14.56 -27.84
C LYS A 183 -15.32 15.30 -28.99
N MET A 184 -15.98 16.28 -29.60
CA MET A 184 -15.33 17.09 -30.61
C MET A 184 -14.34 18.07 -29.98
N GLU A 185 -13.20 18.23 -30.64
CA GLU A 185 -12.05 18.99 -30.15
C GLU A 185 -11.74 20.15 -31.09
N VAL A 186 -11.42 21.31 -30.51
CA VAL A 186 -10.97 22.50 -31.23
C VAL A 186 -9.58 22.86 -30.72
N PHE A 187 -8.62 22.87 -31.64
CA PHE A 187 -7.23 23.21 -31.38
C PHE A 187 -6.93 24.61 -31.88
N ILE A 188 -6.42 25.48 -30.99
CA ILE A 188 -6.12 26.88 -31.32
C ILE A 188 -4.67 27.16 -30.92
N PRO A 189 -3.78 27.51 -31.85
CA PRO A 189 -2.40 27.86 -31.52
C PRO A 189 -2.35 29.13 -30.67
N LYS A 190 -1.48 29.15 -29.65
CA LYS A 190 -1.36 30.23 -28.66
C LYS A 190 0.10 30.67 -28.51
N MET A 191 0.29 31.99 -28.45
CA MET A 191 1.62 32.62 -28.29
C MET A 191 2.03 32.63 -26.81
N PRO A 192 3.33 32.60 -26.47
CA PRO A 192 3.83 32.54 -25.10
C PRO A 192 3.19 33.54 -24.14
N SER A 193 3.06 34.81 -24.57
CA SER A 193 2.61 35.96 -23.79
C SER A 193 1.15 36.37 -24.05
N ILE A 194 0.24 35.40 -24.24
CA ILE A 194 -1.19 35.72 -24.44
C ILE A 194 -1.80 36.38 -23.20
N THR A 195 -2.52 37.49 -23.40
CA THR A 195 -3.31 38.13 -22.35
C THR A 195 -4.67 37.44 -22.21
N SER A 196 -5.33 37.64 -21.07
CA SER A 196 -6.69 37.16 -20.84
C SER A 196 -7.71 37.68 -21.85
N LEU A 197 -7.57 38.95 -22.27
CA LEU A 197 -8.41 39.55 -23.30
C LEU A 197 -8.24 38.83 -24.66
N ASN A 198 -7.00 38.60 -25.07
CA ASN A 198 -6.71 37.89 -26.32
C ASN A 198 -7.25 36.46 -26.28
N LEU A 199 -7.19 35.80 -25.12
CA LEU A 199 -7.75 34.48 -24.93
C LEU A 199 -9.28 34.47 -25.03
N ALA A 200 -9.96 35.46 -24.42
CA ALA A 200 -11.40 35.63 -24.56
C ALA A 200 -11.81 35.88 -26.03
N HIS A 201 -11.04 36.68 -26.78
CA HIS A 201 -11.27 36.86 -28.21
C HIS A 201 -11.11 35.57 -29.01
N LEU A 202 -10.08 34.75 -28.71
CA LEU A 202 -9.92 33.44 -29.36
C LEU A 202 -11.11 32.52 -29.05
N PHE A 203 -11.59 32.53 -27.81
CA PHE A 203 -12.74 31.76 -27.40
C PHE A 203 -14.02 32.20 -28.14
N ILE A 204 -14.29 33.51 -28.17
CA ILE A 204 -15.46 34.07 -28.87
C ILE A 204 -15.39 33.73 -30.37
N LYS A 205 -14.24 33.97 -30.99
CA LYS A 205 -14.04 33.77 -32.44
C LYS A 205 -14.17 32.32 -32.85
N ASN A 206 -13.65 31.38 -32.06
CA ASN A 206 -13.54 29.98 -32.49
C ASN A 206 -14.65 29.07 -31.93
N ILE A 207 -15.26 29.44 -30.81
CA ILE A 207 -16.29 28.64 -30.14
C ILE A 207 -17.64 29.36 -30.18
N PHE A 208 -17.74 30.54 -29.55
CA PHE A 208 -19.04 31.21 -29.36
C PHE A 208 -19.72 31.54 -30.69
N SER A 209 -18.96 32.04 -31.67
CA SER A 209 -19.46 32.39 -33.00
C SER A 209 -20.03 31.21 -33.79
N LYS A 210 -19.56 29.98 -33.51
CA LYS A 210 -19.92 28.78 -34.27
C LYS A 210 -20.93 27.89 -33.57
N HIS A 211 -20.88 27.86 -32.24
CA HIS A 211 -21.57 26.86 -31.42
C HIS A 211 -22.48 27.46 -30.36
N GLY A 212 -22.47 28.79 -30.22
CA GLY A 212 -23.21 29.48 -29.18
C GLY A 212 -22.51 29.40 -27.81
N LEU A 213 -23.20 29.92 -26.81
CA LEU A 213 -22.63 30.14 -25.48
C LEU A 213 -22.74 28.85 -24.65
N PRO A 214 -21.62 28.27 -24.17
CA PRO A 214 -21.71 27.10 -23.30
C PRO A 214 -22.25 27.50 -21.92
N SER A 215 -22.95 26.58 -21.27
CA SER A 215 -23.44 26.80 -19.91
C SER A 215 -22.40 26.45 -18.84
N ILE A 216 -21.44 25.58 -19.17
CA ILE A 216 -20.41 25.10 -18.24
C ILE A 216 -19.08 25.03 -18.97
N ILE A 217 -18.05 25.63 -18.37
CA ILE A 217 -16.65 25.46 -18.79
C ILE A 217 -15.86 24.88 -17.63
N VAL A 218 -15.20 23.74 -17.88
CA VAL A 218 -14.33 23.05 -16.93
C VAL A 218 -12.88 23.34 -17.33
N ILE A 219 -12.07 23.75 -16.36
CA ILE A 219 -10.66 24.13 -16.54
C ILE A 219 -9.82 23.32 -15.56
N ASP A 220 -8.75 22.68 -16.03
CA ASP A 220 -7.81 22.01 -15.13
C ASP A 220 -7.00 23.04 -14.34
N ARG A 221 -6.91 22.84 -13.01
CA ARG A 221 -6.24 23.74 -12.06
C ARG A 221 -4.71 23.69 -12.15
N VAL A 222 -4.14 22.71 -12.84
CA VAL A 222 -2.69 22.64 -13.10
C VAL A 222 -2.32 23.43 -14.37
N SER A 223 -3.30 23.71 -15.23
CA SER A 223 -3.07 24.52 -16.42
C SER A 223 -2.80 25.98 -16.04
N LEU A 224 -1.92 26.65 -16.80
CA LEU A 224 -1.65 28.09 -16.69
C LEU A 224 -2.91 28.96 -16.99
N PHE A 225 -4.02 28.33 -17.36
CA PHE A 225 -5.26 28.96 -17.79
C PHE A 225 -5.98 29.72 -16.66
N GLY A 226 -6.05 29.13 -15.46
CA GLY A 226 -6.76 29.73 -14.32
C GLY A 226 -6.23 31.12 -13.93
N PRO A 227 -4.92 31.27 -13.67
CA PRO A 227 -4.31 32.57 -13.36
C PRO A 227 -4.46 33.59 -14.49
N ILE A 228 -4.33 33.16 -15.77
CA ILE A 228 -4.49 34.04 -16.92
C ILE A 228 -5.93 34.59 -16.95
N LEU A 229 -6.97 33.75 -16.89
CA LEU A 229 -8.34 34.23 -16.93
C LEU A 229 -8.73 35.17 -15.79
N ILE A 230 -8.15 34.98 -14.61
CA ILE A 230 -8.47 35.78 -13.42
C ILE A 230 -7.69 37.11 -13.42
N SER A 231 -6.70 37.30 -14.31
CA SER A 231 -5.85 38.49 -14.35
C SER A 231 -6.52 39.79 -14.84
N SER A 232 -7.70 39.73 -15.47
CA SER A 232 -8.43 40.94 -15.91
C SER A 232 -9.90 40.91 -15.53
N SER A 233 -10.44 42.07 -15.13
CA SER A 233 -11.84 42.23 -14.71
C SER A 233 -12.83 41.88 -15.84
N ILE A 234 -12.47 42.18 -17.10
CA ILE A 234 -13.30 41.90 -18.28
C ILE A 234 -13.41 40.38 -18.51
N SER A 235 -12.31 39.65 -18.35
CA SER A 235 -12.31 38.19 -18.44
C SER A 235 -13.08 37.57 -17.27
N GLN A 236 -12.96 38.14 -16.07
CA GLN A 236 -13.74 37.69 -14.92
C GLN A 236 -15.25 37.82 -15.19
N GLU A 237 -15.75 38.95 -15.71
CA GLU A 237 -17.17 39.13 -16.02
C GLU A 237 -17.68 38.13 -17.05
N ILE A 238 -16.94 37.93 -18.16
CA ILE A 238 -17.32 36.99 -19.22
C ILE A 238 -17.37 35.56 -18.68
N PHE A 239 -16.38 35.13 -17.91
CA PHE A 239 -16.32 33.74 -17.43
C PHE A 239 -17.15 33.50 -16.17
N GLN A 240 -17.44 34.52 -15.35
CA GLN A 240 -18.29 34.40 -14.16
C GLN A 240 -19.76 34.17 -14.53
N LEU A 241 -20.23 34.69 -15.67
CA LEU A 241 -21.55 34.38 -16.24
C LEU A 241 -21.63 32.95 -16.81
N LEU A 242 -20.50 32.35 -17.19
CA LEU A 242 -20.39 31.01 -17.81
C LEU A 242 -20.09 29.89 -16.81
N THR A 243 -19.76 30.23 -15.56
CA THR A 243 -19.25 29.26 -14.59
C THR A 243 -20.23 29.05 -13.44
N THR A 244 -21.29 28.27 -13.67
CA THR A 244 -22.05 27.63 -12.57
C THR A 244 -21.69 26.16 -12.46
N GLN A 245 -20.44 25.91 -12.06
CA GLN A 245 -20.00 24.83 -11.16
C GLN A 245 -18.46 24.75 -11.22
N LYS A 246 -17.77 25.39 -10.26
CA LYS A 246 -16.36 25.11 -9.96
C LYS A 246 -16.25 23.70 -9.37
N LEU A 247 -16.36 22.66 -10.20
CA LEU A 247 -15.98 21.31 -9.80
C LEU A 247 -14.48 21.15 -10.01
N MET A 248 -13.84 21.14 -8.85
CA MET A 248 -12.42 21.26 -8.63
C MET A 248 -11.82 19.85 -8.58
N ASP A 249 -11.35 19.32 -9.72
CA ASP A 249 -10.67 18.02 -9.76
C ASP A 249 -9.39 18.06 -8.92
N ARG A 250 -9.17 17.03 -8.10
CA ARG A 250 -8.00 16.90 -7.21
C ARG A 250 -6.87 16.16 -7.95
N LYS A 251 -5.68 16.76 -7.87
CA LYS A 251 -4.35 16.33 -8.34
C LYS A 251 -4.18 14.80 -8.44
N ARG A 252 -3.80 14.31 -9.64
CA ARG A 252 -3.05 13.05 -9.80
C ARG A 252 -1.56 13.39 -9.83
N GLU A 253 -0.80 12.91 -8.85
CA GLU A 253 0.67 12.90 -8.95
C GLU A 253 1.07 11.73 -9.84
N GLY A 254 1.72 12.07 -10.96
CA GLY A 254 2.14 11.11 -11.97
C GLY A 254 3.20 10.16 -11.45
N LYS A 255 3.02 8.87 -11.76
CA LYS A 255 4.13 7.94 -11.93
C LYS A 255 4.19 7.53 -13.39
N SER A 256 5.40 7.62 -13.92
CA SER A 256 5.85 7.23 -15.24
C SER A 256 5.19 5.93 -15.74
N ASN A 257 4.56 6.02 -16.91
CA ASN A 257 4.22 4.85 -17.71
C ASN A 257 5.51 4.30 -18.33
N THR A 258 6.15 3.35 -17.66
CA THR A 258 6.93 2.31 -18.33
C THR A 258 6.20 0.99 -18.08
N ARG A 259 5.21 0.69 -18.92
CA ARG A 259 4.73 -0.69 -19.07
C ARG A 259 5.35 -1.28 -20.32
N THR A 260 6.46 -1.96 -20.10
CA THR A 260 6.91 -3.09 -20.90
C THR A 260 5.76 -4.08 -21.01
N VAL A 261 5.38 -4.43 -22.23
CA VAL A 261 4.42 -5.50 -22.52
C VAL A 261 5.14 -6.84 -22.34
N PRO A 262 4.66 -7.77 -21.50
CA PRO A 262 5.01 -9.17 -21.64
C PRO A 262 4.10 -9.75 -22.72
N GLN A 263 4.70 -10.13 -23.85
CA GLN A 263 4.19 -11.25 -24.63
C GLN A 263 4.22 -12.48 -23.71
N ASP A 264 3.09 -13.14 -23.53
CA ASP A 264 3.00 -14.59 -23.77
C ASP A 264 1.57 -15.14 -23.60
N VAL A 265 1.15 -15.78 -24.69
CA VAL A 265 0.55 -17.12 -24.76
C VAL A 265 -0.61 -17.46 -23.80
N CYS A 266 -1.80 -17.63 -24.37
CA CYS A 266 -2.61 -18.83 -24.07
C CYS A 266 -3.47 -19.20 -25.29
N GLN A 267 -3.07 -20.29 -25.94
CA GLN A 267 -3.91 -21.12 -26.80
C GLN A 267 -4.90 -21.95 -25.96
N LEU A 268 -5.83 -22.59 -26.68
CA LEU A 268 -6.77 -23.66 -26.33
C LEU A 268 -8.17 -23.14 -25.95
N SER A 269 -9.14 -23.09 -26.87
CA SER A 269 -9.82 -24.13 -27.67
C SER A 269 -11.12 -24.63 -27.03
N SER A 270 -12.14 -24.71 -27.90
CA SER A 270 -13.29 -25.62 -27.88
C SER A 270 -14.30 -25.50 -26.74
N ARG A 271 -15.50 -24.99 -27.05
CA ARG A 271 -16.60 -25.77 -27.63
C ARG A 271 -17.55 -24.86 -28.40
#